data_AF-A0A7W7HUP4-F1
#
_entry.id   AF-A0A7W7HUP4-F1
#
_cell.length_a   1.000
_cell.length_b   1.000
_cell.length_c   1.000
_cell.angle_alpha   90.00
_cell.angle_beta   90.00
_cell.angle_gamma   90.00
#
_symmetry.space_group_name_H-M   'P 1'
#
loop_
_entity.id
_entity.type
_entity.pdbx_description
1 polymer ?
#
loop_
_entity_poly.entity_id
_entity_poly.type
_entity_poly.pdbx_seq_one_letter_code
_entity_poly.pdbx_strand_id
1 'polypeptide(L)'
;MRSVGDSGLAAAAESPGLLATLDQHIAGIRDSLSSDVRPLTAVILAAYAEGVRDAAFKHGWEPPLGPVDWTEQDWVLHRLLAVCSLARTLPGNR
;
A
#
# COMPACT_ATOMS: atom_id res chain seq x y z
N MET A 1 9.55 0.55 17.93
CA MET A 1 8.37 -0.11 17.33
C MET A 1 8.45 0.11 15.83
N ARG A 2 8.44 -0.95 15.00
CA ARG A 2 8.44 -0.81 13.53
C ARG A 2 7.03 -0.42 13.07
N SER A 3 6.90 0.39 12.03
CA SER A 3 5.56 0.67 11.47
C SER A 3 4.99 -0.58 10.80
N VAL A 4 3.67 -0.67 10.65
CA VAL A 4 3.01 -1.78 9.93
C VAL A 4 3.58 -1.90 8.51
N GLY A 5 3.76 -0.78 7.81
CA GLY A 5 4.37 -0.74 6.48
C GLY A 5 5.80 -1.27 6.45
N ASP A 6 6.62 -1.03 7.48
CA ASP A 6 7.97 -1.63 7.57
C ASP A 6 7.92 -3.15 7.72
N SER A 7 6.97 -3.66 8.53
CA SER A 7 6.83 -5.10 8.75
C SER A 7 6.37 -5.83 7.49
N GLY A 8 5.44 -5.23 6.74
CA GLY A 8 4.95 -5.82 5.49
C GLY A 8 5.98 -5.82 4.37
N LEU A 9 6.80 -4.76 4.27
CA LEU A 9 7.88 -4.72 3.28
C LEU A 9 8.99 -5.73 3.63
N ALA A 10 9.26 -5.96 4.91
CA ALA A 10 10.16 -7.03 5.34
C ALA A 10 9.60 -8.41 5.00
N ALA A 11 8.30 -8.65 5.23
CA ALA A 11 7.66 -9.91 4.86
C ALA A 11 7.65 -10.14 3.34
N ALA A 12 7.42 -9.08 2.55
CA ALA A 12 7.48 -9.16 1.09
C ALA A 12 8.88 -9.54 0.60
N ALA A 13 9.94 -8.95 1.16
CA ALA A 13 11.32 -9.28 0.78
C ALA A 13 11.65 -10.78 0.88
N GLU A 14 10.99 -11.51 1.79
CA GLU A 14 11.18 -12.94 2.03
C GLU A 14 10.16 -13.83 1.29
N SER A 15 9.16 -13.25 0.60
CA SER A 15 8.06 -13.98 -0.05
C SER A 15 7.84 -13.51 -1.49
N PRO A 16 8.33 -14.25 -2.50
CA PRO A 16 8.13 -13.91 -3.91
C PRO A 16 6.66 -13.78 -4.32
N GLY A 17 5.77 -14.59 -3.72
CA GLY A 17 4.34 -14.50 -3.97
C GLY A 17 3.74 -13.18 -3.48
N LEU A 18 4.13 -12.74 -2.28
CA LEU A 18 3.69 -11.45 -1.74
C LEU A 18 4.27 -10.28 -2.54
N LEU A 19 5.53 -10.36 -3.00
CA LEU A 19 6.10 -9.36 -3.90
C LEU A 19 5.30 -9.23 -5.19
N ALA A 20 4.94 -10.34 -5.82
CA ALA A 20 4.12 -10.31 -7.03
C ALA A 20 2.74 -9.68 -6.80
N THR A 21 2.09 -10.00 -5.68
CA THR A 21 0.83 -9.35 -5.28
C THR A 21 1.02 -7.84 -5.07
N LEU A 22 2.09 -7.42 -4.41
CA LEU A 22 2.40 -6.00 -4.24
C LEU A 22 2.66 -5.29 -5.58
N ASP A 23 3.40 -5.91 -6.50
CA ASP A 23 3.65 -5.35 -7.82
C ASP A 23 2.35 -5.14 -8.60
N GLN A 24 1.41 -6.08 -8.54
CA GLN A 24 0.08 -5.93 -9.13
C GLN A 24 -0.68 -4.75 -8.52
N HIS A 25 -0.67 -4.62 -7.18
CA HIS A 25 -1.28 -3.47 -6.55
C HIS A 25 -0.56 -2.17 -6.92
N ILE A 26 0.77 -2.13 -6.98
CA ILE A 26 1.51 -0.94 -7.39
C ILE A 26 1.11 -0.51 -8.80
N ALA A 27 1.01 -1.44 -9.75
CA ALA A 27 0.53 -1.18 -11.10
C ALA A 27 -0.88 -0.58 -11.06
N GLY A 28 -1.82 -1.23 -10.37
CA GLY A 28 -3.19 -0.70 -10.27
C GLY A 28 -3.27 0.66 -9.55
N ILE A 29 -2.36 1.00 -8.63
CA ILE A 29 -2.33 2.33 -7.99
C ILE A 29 -1.91 3.37 -9.01
N ARG A 30 -0.84 3.09 -9.76
CA ARG A 30 -0.37 3.97 -10.84
C ARG A 30 -1.45 4.19 -11.88
N ASP A 31 -2.18 3.14 -12.26
CA ASP A 31 -3.30 3.25 -13.21
C ASP A 31 -4.43 4.12 -12.65
N SER A 32 -4.78 3.95 -11.37
CA SER A 32 -5.83 4.75 -10.70
C SER A 32 -5.46 6.22 -10.54
N LEU A 33 -4.16 6.51 -10.39
CA LEU A 33 -3.62 7.85 -10.15
C LEU A 33 -3.00 8.48 -11.40
N SER A 34 -3.03 7.77 -12.53
CA SER A 34 -2.39 8.22 -13.76
C SER A 34 -3.05 9.52 -14.20
N SER A 35 -2.25 10.59 -14.23
CA SER A 35 -2.57 11.81 -14.94
C SER A 35 -1.34 12.18 -15.74
N ASP A 36 -1.50 12.47 -17.03
CA ASP A 36 -0.38 12.75 -17.94
C ASP A 36 0.46 13.98 -17.55
N VAL A 37 0.05 14.72 -16.52
CA VAL A 37 0.52 16.08 -16.24
C VAL A 37 1.13 16.24 -14.84
N ARG A 38 0.94 15.31 -13.90
CA ARG A 38 1.41 15.48 -12.51
C ARG A 38 2.15 14.25 -11.97
N PRO A 39 3.40 14.41 -11.46
CA PRO A 39 4.12 13.32 -10.83
C PRO A 39 3.42 12.87 -9.54
N LEU A 40 3.60 11.59 -9.19
CA LEU A 40 3.17 11.08 -7.88
C LEU A 40 3.92 11.82 -6.76
N THR A 41 3.18 12.19 -5.72
CA THR A 41 3.71 12.86 -4.53
C THR A 41 3.23 12.16 -3.26
N ALA A 42 3.89 12.40 -2.14
CA ALA A 42 3.50 11.82 -0.86
C ALA A 42 2.07 12.21 -0.47
N VAL A 43 1.66 13.45 -0.78
CA VAL A 43 0.30 13.95 -0.54
C VAL A 43 -0.73 13.19 -1.36
N ILE A 44 -0.47 12.95 -2.65
CA ILE A 44 -1.38 12.18 -3.52
C ILE A 44 -1.51 10.73 -3.02
N LEU A 45 -0.39 10.12 -2.63
CA LEU A 45 -0.39 8.75 -2.09
C LEU A 45 -1.13 8.67 -0.75
N ALA A 46 -0.98 9.65 0.13
CA ALA A 46 -1.70 9.71 1.40
C ALA A 46 -3.20 9.85 1.19
N ALA A 47 -3.64 10.76 0.30
CA ALA A 47 -5.05 10.93 -0.05
C ALA A 47 -5.64 9.66 -0.68
N TYR A 48 -4.86 8.97 -1.53
CA TYR A 48 -5.27 7.69 -2.10
C TYR A 48 -5.47 6.61 -1.02
N ALA A 49 -4.52 6.48 -0.10
CA ALA A 49 -4.60 5.52 1.01
C ALA A 49 -5.80 5.80 1.93
N GLU A 50 -6.07 7.07 2.24
CA GLU A 50 -7.25 7.48 2.99
C GLU A 50 -8.54 7.08 2.27
N GLY A 51 -8.66 7.37 0.97
CA GLY A 51 -9.82 6.98 0.18
C GLY A 51 -10.05 5.46 0.12
N VAL A 52 -8.97 4.67 -0.04
CA VAL A 52 -9.05 3.20 0.02
C VAL A 52 -9.58 2.73 1.38
N ARG A 53 -8.99 3.25 2.47
CA ARG A 53 -9.38 2.87 3.83
C ARG A 53 -10.83 3.25 4.13
N ASP A 54 -11.24 4.45 3.77
CA ASP A 54 -12.59 4.94 4.05
C ASP A 54 -13.64 4.17 3.25
N ALA A 55 -13.35 3.82 1.99
CA ALA A 55 -14.21 2.95 1.20
C ALA A 55 -14.29 1.54 1.81
N ALA A 56 -13.16 0.96 2.21
CA ALA A 56 -13.11 -0.35 2.85
C ALA A 56 -13.95 -0.39 4.13
N PHE A 57 -13.81 0.61 5.00
CA PHE A 57 -14.63 0.73 6.22
C PHE A 57 -16.12 0.81 5.93
N LYS A 58 -16.53 1.59 4.93
CA LYS A 58 -17.95 1.67 4.51
C LYS A 58 -18.49 0.33 4.03
N HIS A 59 -17.63 -0.56 3.55
CA HIS A 59 -17.97 -1.91 3.11
C HIS A 59 -17.72 -2.99 4.18
N GLY A 60 -17.48 -2.61 5.43
CA GLY A 60 -17.37 -3.54 6.55
C GLY A 60 -16.00 -4.22 6.68
N TRP A 61 -14.96 -3.70 6.02
CA TRP A 61 -13.60 -4.12 6.30
C TRP A 61 -13.19 -3.68 7.70
N GLU A 62 -12.61 -4.61 8.46
CA GLU A 62 -12.04 -4.36 9.78
C GLU A 62 -10.52 -4.54 9.73
N PRO A 63 -9.73 -3.56 10.19
CA PRO A 63 -8.28 -3.69 10.22
C PRO A 63 -7.88 -4.77 11.22
N PRO A 64 -6.81 -5.53 10.94
CA PRO A 64 -6.32 -6.56 11.84
C PRO A 64 -5.98 -5.97 13.21
N LEU A 65 -6.51 -6.61 14.27
CA LEU A 65 -6.18 -6.29 15.65
C LEU A 65 -4.97 -7.13 16.09
N GLY A 66 -3.78 -6.54 16.04
CA GLY A 66 -2.54 -7.19 16.49
C GLY A 66 -1.52 -7.41 15.37
N PRO A 67 -0.63 -8.41 15.52
CA PRO A 67 0.35 -8.74 14.48
C PRO A 67 -0.35 -9.06 13.17
N VAL A 68 0.13 -8.48 12.07
CA VAL A 68 -0.38 -8.74 10.73
C VAL A 68 0.25 -10.02 10.19
N ASP A 69 -0.58 -10.97 9.80
CA ASP A 69 -0.17 -12.06 8.91
C ASP A 69 -0.24 -11.57 7.46
N TRP A 70 0.93 -11.39 6.85
CA TRP A 70 1.04 -10.91 5.47
C TRP A 70 0.79 -11.99 4.42
N THR A 71 0.66 -13.25 4.83
CA THR A 71 0.30 -14.37 3.95
C THR A 71 -1.20 -14.46 3.69
N GLU A 72 -2.01 -13.87 4.56
CA GLU A 72 -3.45 -13.72 4.36
C GLU A 72 -3.75 -12.84 3.14
N GLN A 73 -4.78 -13.22 2.38
CA GLN A 73 -5.21 -12.49 1.19
C GLN A 73 -6.15 -11.34 1.57
N ASP A 74 -5.61 -10.32 2.25
CA ASP A 74 -6.31 -9.07 2.52
C ASP A 74 -5.95 -8.02 1.46
N TRP A 75 -6.86 -7.86 0.51
CA TRP A 75 -6.72 -6.90 -0.59
C TRP A 75 -6.48 -5.47 -0.10
N VAL A 76 -7.17 -5.02 0.96
CA VAL A 76 -7.04 -3.64 1.46
C VAL A 76 -5.67 -3.46 2.10
N LEU A 77 -5.24 -4.42 2.89
CA LEU A 77 -3.97 -4.38 3.58
C LEU A 77 -2.79 -4.43 2.61
N HIS A 78 -2.85 -5.31 1.60
CA HIS A 78 -1.86 -5.35 0.52
C HIS A 78 -1.88 -4.08 -0.33
N ARG A 79 -3.05 -3.49 -0.58
CA ARG A 79 -3.17 -2.20 -1.28
C ARG A 79 -2.50 -1.06 -0.50
N LEU A 80 -2.71 -0.99 0.81
CA LEU A 80 -2.05 0.01 1.67
C LEU A 80 -0.54 -0.23 1.79
N LEU A 81 -0.10 -1.49 1.84
CA LEU A 81 1.32 -1.83 1.81
C LEU A 81 1.98 -1.41 0.48
N ALA A 82 1.30 -1.58 -0.64
CA ALA A 82 1.74 -1.09 -1.95
C ALA A 82 1.89 0.45 -1.98
N VAL A 83 1.01 1.20 -1.29
CA VAL A 83 1.19 2.65 -1.10
C VAL A 83 2.47 2.95 -0.33
N CYS A 84 2.74 2.23 0.77
CA CYS A 84 3.98 2.39 1.54
C CYS A 84 5.23 2.08 0.68
N SER A 85 5.17 1.07 -0.18
CA SER A 85 6.25 0.76 -1.14
C SER A 85 6.49 1.94 -2.10
N LEU A 86 5.44 2.44 -2.75
CA LEU A 86 5.53 3.60 -3.65
C LEU A 86 6.07 4.84 -2.96
N ALA A 87 5.62 5.12 -1.73
CA ALA A 87 6.08 6.27 -0.96
C ALA A 87 7.60 6.27 -0.73
N ARG A 88 8.24 5.10 -0.59
CA ARG A 88 9.70 4.98 -0.47
C ARG A 88 10.46 5.23 -1.76
N THR A 89 9.80 5.11 -2.90
CA THR A 89 10.39 5.40 -4.21
C THR A 89 10.31 6.87 -4.59
N LEU A 90 9.49 7.65 -3.86
CA LEU A 90 9.41 9.08 -4.10
C LEU A 90 10.76 9.75 -3.80
N PRO A 91 11.17 10.74 -4.60
CA PRO A 91 12.33 11.54 -4.27
C PRO A 91 12.10 12.16 -2.88
N GLY A 92 13.01 11.89 -1.95
CA GLY A 92 12.99 12.58 -0.66
C GLY A 92 13.04 14.09 -0.90
N ASN A 93 12.25 14.86 -0.17
CA ASN A 93 12.36 16.32 -0.15
C ASN A 93 13.83 16.67 0.17
N ARG A 94 14.62 16.94 -0.86
CA ARG A 94 15.92 17.60 -0.74
C ARG A 94 15.69 19.09 -0.80
#